data_AF-A0A3L7R919-F1
#
_entry.id   AF-A0A3L7R919-F1
#
_cell.length_a   1.000
_cell.length_b   1.000
_cell.length_c   1.000
_cell.angle_alpha   90.00
_cell.angle_beta   90.00
_cell.angle_gamma   90.00
#
_symmetry.space_group_name_H-M   'P 1'
#
loop_
_entity.id
_entity.type
_entity.pdbx_description
1 polymer ?
#
loop_
_entity_poly.entity_id
_entity_poly.type
_entity_poly.pdbx_seq_one_letter_code
_entity_poly.pdbx_strand_id
1 'polypeptide(L)'
;MSQTTLPPETSDKNVLTYSALNTFRNCPRKYKHRYIDNLRPRMKVESLSFGSVIHSAIEIWYRSANDANRLWKALDFIDRSFPERATDENQMANWHLARAMFSGYASRYPTEDFTIIEVEKTFTGQIRNPDTGRCSQTFVMAGKADAIVQRSDGMYLLEHKTAASIDGNYLDKLWTDTQIALYSYYLRELGYPIVGIIYNVLLKSRLKQSPGETEQEYEARHAELAAKNKSGKSTAKRQMPETNEEFQGRLAAWYSKPESFHREFIYLSEERLAMLQDEVWEITQQYLDARRRGKWLLNTSSCFSYQRPCEYLSYCQSGFNPNVAENLYEITPPHEELTSIDSDSPVF
;
A
#
# COMPACT_ATOMS: atom_id res chain seq x y z
N MET A 1 26.20 20.99 5.18
CA MET A 1 26.09 21.22 3.72
C MET A 1 26.86 20.11 3.02
N SER A 2 26.17 19.08 2.56
CA SER A 2 26.75 18.07 1.68
C SER A 2 25.71 17.85 0.59
N GLN A 3 25.85 18.60 -0.50
CA GLN A 3 25.06 18.41 -1.70
C GLN A 3 25.51 17.09 -2.32
N THR A 4 24.69 16.05 -2.19
CA THR A 4 24.86 14.82 -2.96
C THR A 4 24.43 15.11 -4.38
N THR A 5 25.35 15.61 -5.20
CA THR A 5 25.18 15.71 -6.65
C THR A 5 25.11 14.31 -7.24
N LEU A 6 23.97 13.99 -7.86
CA LEU A 6 23.78 12.78 -8.67
C LEU A 6 24.88 12.68 -9.75
N PRO A 7 25.47 11.50 -9.99
CA PRO A 7 26.41 11.32 -11.10
C PRO A 7 25.71 11.50 -12.46
N PRO A 8 26.39 12.03 -13.50
CA PRO A 8 25.73 12.51 -14.73
C PRO A 8 25.34 11.42 -15.75
N GLU A 9 25.35 10.12 -15.42
CA GLU A 9 25.20 9.03 -16.41
C GLU A 9 23.79 8.43 -16.53
N THR A 10 22.78 8.97 -15.87
CA THR A 10 21.45 8.32 -15.77
C THR A 10 20.40 8.82 -16.76
N SER A 11 20.68 9.75 -17.68
CA SER A 11 19.60 10.40 -18.46
C SER A 11 18.92 9.54 -19.52
N ASP A 12 19.51 8.41 -19.95
CA ASP A 12 18.99 7.62 -21.09
C ASP A 12 18.48 6.22 -20.73
N LYS A 13 18.57 5.81 -19.45
CA LYS A 13 18.13 4.46 -19.02
C LYS A 13 16.68 4.45 -18.58
N ASN A 14 15.95 3.40 -18.97
CA ASN A 14 14.58 3.17 -18.51
C ASN A 14 14.58 2.82 -17.01
N VAL A 15 13.79 3.55 -16.23
CA VAL A 15 13.57 3.24 -14.82
C VAL A 15 12.65 2.02 -14.70
N LEU A 16 13.01 1.09 -13.83
CA LEU A 16 12.17 -0.02 -13.40
C LEU A 16 11.93 0.08 -11.90
N THR A 17 10.67 -0.03 -11.50
CA THR A 17 10.28 -0.22 -10.09
C THR A 17 9.86 -1.67 -9.87
N TYR A 18 9.82 -2.10 -8.61
CA TYR A 18 9.36 -3.44 -8.28
C TYR A 18 7.92 -3.69 -8.75
N SER A 19 7.04 -2.68 -8.61
CA SER A 19 5.67 -2.73 -9.13
C SER A 19 5.65 -2.93 -10.65
N ALA A 20 6.56 -2.30 -11.38
CA ALA A 20 6.69 -2.48 -12.83
C ALA A 20 7.21 -3.88 -13.20
N LEU A 21 8.26 -4.36 -12.53
CA LEU A 21 8.78 -5.74 -12.71
C LEU A 21 7.68 -6.77 -12.45
N ASN A 22 6.95 -6.65 -11.34
CA ASN A 22 5.86 -7.55 -11.00
C ASN A 22 4.71 -7.44 -12.01
N THR A 23 4.43 -6.25 -12.54
CA THR A 23 3.42 -6.08 -13.60
C THR A 23 3.83 -6.82 -14.87
N PHE A 24 5.09 -6.71 -15.29
CA PHE A 24 5.61 -7.43 -16.47
C PHE A 24 5.54 -8.94 -16.26
N ARG A 25 6.04 -9.42 -15.11
CA ARG A 25 6.04 -10.85 -14.74
C ARG A 25 4.63 -11.46 -14.79
N ASN A 26 3.64 -10.74 -14.29
CA ASN A 26 2.26 -11.23 -14.28
C ASN A 26 1.59 -11.14 -15.65
N CYS A 27 1.73 -10.02 -16.36
CA CYS A 27 1.14 -9.82 -17.68
C CYS A 27 1.93 -8.78 -18.49
N PRO A 28 2.79 -9.19 -19.43
CA PRO A 28 3.55 -8.27 -20.29
C PRO A 28 2.66 -7.29 -21.06
N ARG A 29 1.44 -7.69 -21.43
CA ARG A 29 0.45 -6.80 -22.05
C ARG A 29 0.00 -5.69 -21.10
N LYS A 30 -0.28 -6.01 -19.84
CA LYS A 30 -0.62 -5.00 -18.82
C LYS A 30 0.55 -4.03 -18.63
N TYR A 31 1.78 -4.55 -18.59
CA TYR A 31 2.97 -3.71 -18.52
C TYR A 31 3.04 -2.73 -19.68
N LYS A 32 2.86 -3.22 -20.91
CA LYS A 32 2.87 -2.36 -22.11
C LYS A 32 1.86 -1.23 -21.97
N HIS A 33 0.63 -1.53 -21.58
CA HIS A 33 -0.41 -0.51 -21.42
C HIS A 33 -0.05 0.54 -20.37
N ARG A 34 0.42 0.12 -19.19
CA ARG A 34 0.72 1.05 -18.10
C ARG A 34 2.01 1.86 -18.28
N TYR A 35 3.09 1.21 -18.73
CA TYR A 35 4.46 1.75 -18.65
C TYR A 35 5.07 2.11 -20.01
N ILE A 36 4.46 1.69 -21.12
CA ILE A 36 4.92 2.04 -22.48
C ILE A 36 3.90 2.94 -23.16
N ASP A 37 2.63 2.55 -23.13
CA ASP A 37 1.53 3.32 -23.71
C ASP A 37 1.05 4.43 -22.74
N ASN A 38 1.53 4.42 -21.49
CA ASN A 38 1.21 5.38 -20.44
C ASN A 38 -0.30 5.54 -20.16
N LEU A 39 -1.08 4.49 -20.43
CA LEU A 39 -2.52 4.50 -20.24
C LEU A 39 -2.82 4.29 -18.76
N ARG A 40 -3.38 5.28 -18.09
CA ARG A 40 -3.96 5.17 -16.75
C ARG A 40 -5.48 5.20 -16.86
N PRO A 41 -6.24 4.29 -16.22
CA PRO A 41 -7.69 4.38 -16.24
C PRO A 41 -8.17 5.73 -15.69
N ARG A 42 -9.12 6.36 -16.39
CA ARG A 42 -9.91 7.49 -15.89
C ARG A 42 -10.90 6.97 -14.84
N MET A 43 -10.39 6.48 -13.71
CA MET A 43 -11.27 6.33 -12.56
C MET A 43 -11.65 7.73 -12.09
N LYS A 44 -12.92 7.93 -11.67
CA LYS A 44 -13.24 9.05 -10.78
C LYS A 44 -12.20 9.02 -9.67
N VAL A 45 -11.58 10.15 -9.37
CA VAL A 45 -10.54 10.29 -8.34
C VAL A 45 -11.01 9.55 -7.09
N GLU A 46 -10.61 8.29 -6.94
CA GLU A 46 -10.76 7.62 -5.67
C GLU A 46 -9.84 8.41 -4.76
N SER A 47 -10.41 9.04 -3.75
CA SER A 47 -9.69 9.48 -2.54
C SER A 47 -8.54 8.51 -2.28
N LEU A 48 -7.35 9.01 -1.95
CA LEU A 48 -6.17 8.22 -1.61
C LEU A 48 -6.57 6.87 -1.00
N SER A 49 -6.06 5.78 -1.56
CA SER A 49 -6.43 4.46 -1.06
C SER A 49 -6.25 4.41 0.47
N PHE A 50 -7.13 3.71 1.18
CA PHE A 50 -7.06 3.64 2.65
C PHE A 50 -5.63 3.33 3.16
N GLY A 51 -4.93 2.42 2.48
CA GLY A 51 -3.53 2.09 2.82
C GLY A 51 -2.59 3.27 2.64
N SER A 52 -2.70 4.02 1.55
CA SER A 52 -1.90 5.22 1.29
C SER A 52 -2.10 6.29 2.36
N VAL A 53 -3.35 6.54 2.79
CA VAL A 53 -3.64 7.50 3.87
C VAL A 53 -2.95 7.08 5.18
N ILE A 54 -3.00 5.79 5.52
CA ILE A 54 -2.32 5.27 6.72
C ILE A 54 -0.79 5.40 6.61
N HIS A 55 -0.20 5.08 5.46
CA HIS A 55 1.25 5.21 5.26
C HIS A 55 1.70 6.67 5.40
N SER A 56 1.00 7.62 4.78
CA SER A 56 1.31 9.05 4.91
C SER A 56 1.13 9.57 6.34
N ALA A 57 0.14 9.09 7.08
CA ALA A 57 -0.01 9.43 8.50
C ALA A 57 1.17 8.89 9.34
N ILE A 58 1.66 7.69 9.04
CA ILE A 58 2.83 7.08 9.69
C ILE A 58 4.12 7.80 9.30
N GLU A 59 4.27 8.25 8.06
CA GLU A 59 5.38 9.11 7.65
C GLU A 59 5.40 10.40 8.50
N ILE A 60 4.26 11.09 8.62
CA ILE A 60 4.12 12.30 9.45
C ILE A 60 4.52 12.01 10.90
N TRP A 61 4.08 10.87 11.44
CA TRP A 61 4.42 10.41 12.78
C TRP A 61 5.93 10.31 13.01
N TYR A 62 6.64 9.63 12.11
CA TYR A 62 8.09 9.43 12.24
C TYR A 62 8.91 10.68 11.95
N ARG A 63 8.52 11.48 10.94
CA ARG A 63 9.17 12.77 10.66
C ARG A 63 9.01 13.76 11.81
N SER A 64 7.91 13.67 12.55
CA SER A 64 7.59 14.54 13.67
C SER A 64 7.95 13.93 15.03
N ALA A 65 8.86 12.95 15.10
CA ALA A 65 9.11 12.16 16.31
C ALA A 65 9.38 13.01 17.58
N ASN A 66 10.04 14.17 17.43
CA ASN A 66 10.39 15.08 18.53
C ASN A 66 9.34 16.20 18.78
N ASP A 67 8.24 16.22 18.05
CA ASP A 67 7.17 17.21 18.19
C ASP A 67 6.04 16.67 19.09
N ALA A 68 5.70 17.39 20.15
CA ALA A 68 4.60 17.05 21.04
C ALA A 68 3.24 16.97 20.31
N ASN A 69 3.09 17.67 19.18
CA ASN A 69 1.87 17.70 18.37
C ASN A 69 1.86 16.65 17.25
N ARG A 70 2.81 15.72 17.18
CA ARG A 70 2.91 14.75 16.08
C ARG A 70 1.65 13.90 15.87
N LEU A 71 0.96 13.52 16.95
CA LEU A 71 -0.32 12.80 16.86
C LEU A 71 -1.37 13.67 16.15
N TRP A 72 -1.47 14.93 16.57
CA TRP A 72 -2.41 15.88 15.99
C TRP A 72 -2.14 16.11 14.51
N LYS A 73 -0.88 16.30 14.10
CA LYS A 73 -0.50 16.50 12.68
C LYS A 73 -0.94 15.35 11.79
N ALA A 74 -0.72 14.12 12.25
CA ALA A 74 -1.12 12.94 11.48
C ALA A 74 -2.64 12.74 11.45
N LEU A 75 -3.36 13.01 12.55
CA LEU A 75 -4.82 12.97 12.56
C LEU A 75 -5.45 14.08 11.69
N ASP A 76 -4.88 15.28 11.69
CA ASP A 76 -5.29 16.39 10.84
C ASP A 76 -5.11 16.06 9.34
N PHE A 77 -4.02 15.38 8.98
CA PHE A 77 -3.85 14.82 7.63
C PHE A 77 -4.92 13.78 7.27
N ILE A 78 -5.24 12.85 8.19
CA ILE A 78 -6.33 11.88 7.99
C ILE A 78 -7.67 12.61 7.80
N ASP A 79 -7.97 13.62 8.63
CA ASP A 79 -9.20 14.39 8.55
C ASP A 79 -9.35 15.11 7.20
N ARG A 80 -8.25 15.60 6.61
CA ARG A 80 -8.23 16.24 5.28
C ARG A 80 -8.28 15.24 4.12
N SER A 81 -7.84 14.01 4.33
CA SER A 81 -7.82 12.95 3.30
C SER A 81 -9.22 12.42 2.95
N PHE A 82 -10.24 12.74 3.75
CA PHE A 82 -11.65 12.37 3.54
C PHE A 82 -12.55 13.62 3.56
N PRO A 83 -12.44 14.50 2.55
CA PRO A 83 -13.11 15.80 2.53
C PRO A 83 -14.64 15.69 2.43
N GLU A 84 -15.17 14.66 1.76
CA GLU A 84 -16.61 14.50 1.53
C GLU A 84 -17.26 13.52 2.53
N ARG A 85 -16.57 13.18 3.63
CA ARG A 85 -17.09 12.24 4.65
C ARG A 85 -18.46 12.61 5.21
N ALA A 86 -18.87 13.88 5.16
CA ALA A 86 -20.20 14.31 5.61
C ALA A 86 -21.34 13.84 4.67
N THR A 87 -21.02 13.57 3.40
CA THR A 87 -21.99 13.25 2.33
C THR A 87 -21.73 11.91 1.65
N ASP A 88 -20.56 11.31 1.84
CA ASP A 88 -20.18 10.00 1.34
C ASP A 88 -19.95 9.02 2.51
N GLU A 89 -20.86 8.05 2.63
CA GLU A 89 -20.82 7.02 3.68
C GLU A 89 -19.54 6.17 3.64
N ASN A 90 -18.96 5.93 2.46
CA ASN A 90 -17.71 5.18 2.34
C ASN A 90 -16.52 6.01 2.87
N GLN A 91 -16.48 7.31 2.56
CA GLN A 91 -15.47 8.20 3.15
C GLN A 91 -15.66 8.33 4.65
N MET A 92 -16.89 8.43 5.16
CA MET A 92 -17.16 8.42 6.61
C MET A 92 -16.64 7.16 7.28
N ALA A 93 -16.96 5.98 6.74
CA ALA A 93 -16.52 4.70 7.28
C ALA A 93 -15.00 4.55 7.26
N ASN A 94 -14.35 4.92 6.15
CA ASN A 94 -12.89 4.88 6.01
C ASN A 94 -12.21 5.89 6.95
N TRP A 95 -12.78 7.08 7.13
CA TRP A 95 -12.28 8.10 8.05
C TRP A 95 -12.32 7.62 9.51
N HIS A 96 -13.47 7.09 9.97
CA HIS A 96 -13.60 6.49 11.31
C HIS A 96 -12.56 5.39 11.53
N LEU A 97 -12.42 4.50 10.56
CA LEU A 97 -11.46 3.40 10.61
C LEU A 97 -10.01 3.90 10.66
N ALA A 98 -9.66 4.90 9.83
CA ALA A 98 -8.31 5.43 9.73
C ALA A 98 -7.88 6.17 11.01
N ARG A 99 -8.74 7.05 11.54
CA ARG A 99 -8.48 7.74 12.83
C ARG A 99 -8.27 6.73 13.95
N ALA A 100 -9.14 5.74 14.07
CA ALA A 100 -9.06 4.75 15.15
C ALA A 100 -7.82 3.86 15.02
N MET A 101 -7.52 3.38 13.80
CA MET A 101 -6.33 2.58 13.51
C MET A 101 -5.06 3.35 13.85
N PHE A 102 -4.93 4.58 13.37
CA PHE A 102 -3.73 5.37 13.58
C PHE A 102 -3.56 5.79 15.04
N SER A 103 -4.64 6.17 15.72
CA SER A 103 -4.60 6.49 17.16
C SER A 103 -4.19 5.27 18.00
N GLY A 104 -4.70 4.09 17.66
CA GLY A 104 -4.29 2.82 18.29
C GLY A 104 -2.82 2.51 18.04
N TYR A 105 -2.34 2.70 16.80
CA TYR A 105 -0.95 2.48 16.43
C TYR A 105 0.00 3.39 17.22
N ALA A 106 -0.32 4.69 17.27
CA ALA A 106 0.43 5.69 18.03
C ALA A 106 0.45 5.38 19.54
N SER A 107 -0.65 4.84 20.07
CA SER A 107 -0.75 4.43 21.48
C SER A 107 0.02 3.15 21.77
N ARG A 108 0.09 2.22 20.79
CA ARG A 108 0.81 0.95 20.90
C ARG A 108 2.32 1.12 20.81
N TYR A 109 2.76 2.06 19.98
CA TYR A 109 4.17 2.40 19.72
C TYR A 109 4.43 3.90 19.98
N PRO A 110 4.28 4.37 21.23
CA PRO A 110 4.52 5.76 21.58
C PRO A 110 6.01 6.10 21.54
N THR A 111 6.87 5.11 21.72
CA THR A 111 8.32 5.19 21.59
C THR A 111 8.80 3.95 20.85
N GLU A 112 9.85 4.09 20.06
CA GLU A 112 10.44 2.98 19.32
C GLU A 112 11.73 2.50 19.97
N ASP A 113 12.03 1.22 19.75
CA ASP A 113 13.31 0.59 20.13
C ASP A 113 14.39 0.79 19.05
N PHE A 114 14.12 1.64 18.06
CA PHE A 114 15.00 2.01 16.96
C PHE A 114 15.07 3.53 16.78
N THR A 115 16.15 3.97 16.14
CA THR A 115 16.32 5.35 15.69
C THR A 115 15.99 5.44 14.20
N ILE A 116 15.19 6.43 13.80
CA ILE A 116 14.92 6.71 12.39
C ILE A 116 16.18 7.30 11.74
N ILE A 117 16.60 6.72 10.61
CA ILE A 117 17.73 7.20 9.80
C ILE A 117 17.23 7.97 8.59
N GLU A 118 16.28 7.40 7.84
CA GLU A 118 15.64 8.02 6.68
C GLU A 118 14.15 7.64 6.65
N VAL A 119 13.30 8.52 6.11
CA VAL A 119 11.87 8.27 5.91
C VAL A 119 11.52 8.58 4.45
N GLU A 120 10.74 7.70 3.81
CA GLU A 120 10.40 7.74 2.38
C GLU A 120 11.64 7.86 1.49
N LYS A 121 12.68 7.06 1.79
CA LYS A 121 13.95 7.13 1.08
C LYS A 121 13.76 6.60 -0.34
N THR A 122 13.85 7.51 -1.32
CA THR A 122 14.01 7.12 -2.72
C THR A 122 15.43 6.67 -2.98
N PHE A 123 15.58 5.67 -3.85
CA PHE A 123 16.87 5.16 -4.27
C PHE A 123 16.87 4.80 -5.75
N THR A 124 18.06 4.82 -6.35
CA THR A 124 18.32 4.27 -7.68
C THR A 124 19.53 3.34 -7.61
N GLY A 125 19.51 2.29 -8.41
CA GLY A 125 20.54 1.25 -8.40
C GLY A 125 20.77 0.68 -9.80
N GLN A 126 22.02 0.27 -10.07
CA GLN A 126 22.35 -0.34 -11.35
C GLN A 126 21.91 -1.80 -11.35
N ILE A 127 21.11 -2.20 -12.33
CA ILE A 127 20.84 -3.62 -12.56
C ILE A 127 22.10 -4.23 -13.16
N ARG A 128 22.65 -5.28 -12.54
CA ARG A 128 23.87 -5.96 -12.99
C ARG A 128 23.56 -7.35 -13.49
N ASN A 129 24.29 -7.77 -14.52
CA ASN A 129 24.29 -9.17 -14.94
C ASN A 129 25.01 -10.01 -13.85
N PRO A 130 24.36 -11.04 -13.29
CA PRO A 130 24.92 -11.84 -12.21
C PRO A 130 26.21 -12.57 -12.59
N ASP A 131 26.30 -13.09 -13.83
CA ASP A 131 27.45 -13.88 -14.30
C ASP A 131 28.70 -13.03 -14.58
N THR A 132 28.50 -11.80 -15.05
CA THR A 132 29.58 -10.95 -15.58
C THR A 132 29.84 -9.69 -14.75
N GLY A 133 28.95 -9.35 -13.81
CA GLY A 133 28.97 -8.13 -13.01
C GLY A 133 28.71 -6.84 -13.80
N ARG A 134 28.52 -6.93 -15.13
CA ARG A 134 28.34 -5.77 -16.02
C ARG A 134 26.99 -5.10 -15.78
N CYS A 135 26.98 -3.77 -15.75
CA CYS A 135 25.75 -3.00 -15.63
C CYS A 135 24.89 -3.14 -16.88
N SER A 136 23.58 -3.17 -16.68
CA SER A 136 22.58 -2.99 -17.73
C SER A 136 22.78 -1.64 -18.40
N GLN A 137 22.78 -1.64 -19.74
CA GLN A 137 22.81 -0.41 -20.52
C GLN A 137 21.41 0.18 -20.73
N THR A 138 20.35 -0.58 -20.44
CA THR A 138 18.97 -0.16 -20.74
C THR A 138 18.18 0.19 -19.50
N PHE A 139 18.46 -0.44 -18.36
CA PHE A 139 17.64 -0.29 -17.16
C PHE A 139 18.43 0.15 -15.94
N VAL A 140 17.74 0.90 -15.09
CA VAL A 140 18.10 1.11 -13.68
C VAL A 140 16.93 0.68 -12.81
N MET A 141 17.23 0.17 -11.62
CA MET A 141 16.20 -0.03 -10.61
C MET A 141 15.99 1.28 -9.88
N ALA A 142 14.74 1.59 -9.56
CA ALA A 142 14.40 2.60 -8.58
C ALA A 142 13.31 2.09 -7.63
N GLY A 143 13.25 2.70 -6.45
CA GLY A 143 12.25 2.39 -5.46
C GLY A 143 12.15 3.46 -4.40
N LYS A 144 11.15 3.31 -3.54
CA LYS A 144 10.93 4.15 -2.38
C LYS A 144 10.70 3.24 -1.18
N ALA A 145 11.55 3.37 -0.17
CA ALA A 145 11.46 2.64 1.09
C ALA A 145 10.72 3.49 2.12
N ASP A 146 9.73 2.92 2.82
CA ASP A 146 8.94 3.61 3.83
C ASP A 146 9.85 4.24 4.91
N ALA A 147 10.78 3.48 5.50
CA ALA A 147 11.84 4.03 6.35
C ALA A 147 13.06 3.12 6.48
N ILE A 148 14.20 3.72 6.83
CA ILE A 148 15.42 3.03 7.24
C ILE A 148 15.65 3.35 8.71
N VAL A 149 15.89 2.33 9.53
CA VAL A 149 16.00 2.48 10.98
C VAL A 149 17.23 1.76 11.54
N GLN A 150 17.82 2.31 12.58
CA GLN A 150 18.95 1.73 13.30
C GLN A 150 18.49 1.16 14.64
N ARG A 151 18.76 -0.13 14.85
CA ARG A 151 18.59 -0.84 16.14
C ARG A 151 19.95 -1.14 16.76
N SER A 152 19.93 -1.71 17.96
CA SER A 152 21.15 -2.11 18.69
C SER A 152 21.98 -3.17 17.95
N ASP A 153 21.34 -3.98 17.11
CA ASP A 153 21.92 -5.13 16.39
C ASP A 153 22.18 -4.87 14.90
N GLY A 154 21.68 -3.78 14.33
CA GLY A 154 21.93 -3.44 12.93
C GLY A 154 20.94 -2.46 12.35
N MET A 155 21.09 -2.19 11.06
CA MET A 155 20.17 -1.33 10.31
C MET A 155 19.09 -2.17 9.64
N TYR A 156 17.84 -1.71 9.67
CA TYR A 156 16.70 -2.42 9.15
C TYR A 156 15.93 -1.55 8.16
N LEU A 157 15.34 -2.19 7.15
CA LEU A 157 14.26 -1.61 6.37
C LEU A 157 12.97 -1.73 7.17
N LEU A 158 12.28 -0.61 7.40
CA LEU A 158 10.96 -0.60 8.04
C LEU A 158 9.90 -0.50 6.95
N GLU A 159 8.93 -1.42 6.96
CA GLU A 159 7.84 -1.49 6.00
C GLU A 159 6.50 -1.52 6.74
N HIS A 160 5.54 -0.70 6.31
CA HIS A 160 4.19 -0.71 6.83
C HIS A 160 3.24 -1.46 5.90
N LYS A 161 2.33 -2.25 6.46
CA LYS A 161 1.28 -2.92 5.67
C LYS A 161 -0.06 -2.80 6.38
N THR A 162 -1.11 -2.46 5.64
CA THR A 162 -2.49 -2.63 6.13
C THR A 162 -3.07 -3.96 5.65
N ALA A 163 -3.54 -4.79 6.57
CA ALA A 163 -4.04 -6.14 6.26
C ALA A 163 -5.51 -6.30 6.65
N ALA A 164 -6.27 -7.13 5.94
CA ALA A 164 -7.65 -7.48 6.31
C ALA A 164 -7.74 -8.70 7.26
N SER A 165 -6.64 -9.44 7.37
CA SER A 165 -6.45 -10.60 8.23
C SER A 165 -4.96 -10.88 8.38
N ILE A 166 -4.56 -11.42 9.52
CA ILE A 166 -3.21 -11.93 9.78
C ILE A 166 -3.39 -13.40 10.18
N ASP A 167 -3.11 -14.31 9.26
CA ASP A 167 -3.06 -15.76 9.47
C ASP A 167 -1.65 -16.29 9.16
N GLY A 168 -1.40 -17.57 9.39
CA GLY A 168 -0.09 -18.17 9.09
C GLY A 168 0.32 -17.97 7.64
N ASN A 169 -0.63 -18.12 6.70
CA ASN A 169 -0.41 -17.88 5.28
C ASN A 169 0.00 -16.44 4.96
N TYR A 170 -0.54 -15.45 5.69
CA TYR A 170 -0.16 -14.05 5.56
C TYR A 170 1.29 -13.83 5.99
N LEU A 171 1.69 -14.41 7.13
CA LEU A 171 3.07 -14.31 7.61
C LEU A 171 4.03 -14.99 6.62
N ASP A 172 3.71 -16.21 6.15
CA ASP A 172 4.53 -16.92 5.16
C ASP A 172 4.74 -16.09 3.88
N LYS A 173 3.73 -15.32 3.45
CA LYS A 173 3.86 -14.41 2.32
C LYS A 173 4.87 -13.30 2.57
N LEU A 174 4.94 -12.72 3.78
CA LEU A 174 5.95 -11.73 4.13
C LEU A 174 7.37 -12.33 4.04
N TRP A 175 7.53 -13.58 4.49
CA TRP A 175 8.80 -14.31 4.36
C TRP A 175 9.20 -14.55 2.91
N THR A 176 8.26 -14.56 1.97
CA THR A 176 8.54 -14.68 0.52
C THR A 176 8.53 -13.34 -0.23
N ASP A 177 8.32 -12.22 0.45
CA ASP A 177 8.22 -10.91 -0.20
C ASP A 177 9.55 -10.52 -0.87
N THR A 178 9.56 -10.51 -2.20
CA THR A 178 10.75 -10.21 -2.99
C THR A 178 11.00 -8.71 -3.13
N GLN A 179 10.01 -7.85 -2.84
CA GLN A 179 10.13 -6.39 -2.95
C GLN A 179 11.16 -5.84 -1.97
N ILE A 180 10.93 -6.08 -0.69
CA ILE A 180 11.72 -5.57 0.43
C ILE A 180 13.14 -6.12 0.44
N ALA A 181 13.32 -7.38 0.02
CA ALA A 181 14.63 -7.99 -0.11
C ALA A 181 15.42 -7.34 -1.27
N LEU A 182 14.75 -7.03 -2.39
CA LEU A 182 15.36 -6.28 -3.49
C LEU A 182 15.73 -4.85 -3.08
N TYR A 183 14.86 -4.17 -2.33
CA TYR A 183 15.15 -2.82 -1.83
C TYR A 183 16.36 -2.85 -0.89
N SER A 184 16.42 -3.84 0.00
CA SER A 184 17.55 -4.02 0.91
C SER A 184 18.87 -4.24 0.16
N TYR A 185 18.87 -4.99 -0.94
CA TYR A 185 20.05 -5.13 -1.81
C TYR A 185 20.55 -3.77 -2.32
N TYR A 186 19.67 -2.97 -2.93
CA TYR A 186 20.07 -1.67 -3.49
C TYR A 186 20.43 -0.64 -2.42
N LEU A 187 19.76 -0.65 -1.28
CA LEU A 187 20.11 0.21 -0.15
C LEU A 187 21.49 -0.14 0.42
N ARG A 188 21.88 -1.43 0.43
CA ARG A 188 23.25 -1.85 0.78
C ARG A 188 24.29 -1.30 -0.18
N GLU A 189 24.02 -1.29 -1.49
CA GLU A 189 24.92 -0.66 -2.48
C GLU A 189 25.10 0.85 -2.24
N LEU A 190 24.09 1.51 -1.66
CA LEU A 190 24.13 2.93 -1.29
C LEU A 190 24.74 3.19 0.09
N GLY A 191 25.28 2.17 0.76
CA GLY A 191 25.96 2.30 2.04
C GLY A 191 25.08 2.17 3.28
N TYR A 192 23.83 1.70 3.13
CA TYR A 192 22.96 1.32 4.25
C TYR A 192 23.08 -0.19 4.49
N PRO A 193 23.83 -0.68 5.50
CA PRO A 193 24.06 -2.10 5.72
C PRO A 193 22.82 -2.77 6.33
N ILE A 194 21.75 -2.92 5.55
CA ILE A 194 20.46 -3.45 5.99
C ILE A 194 20.60 -4.93 6.35
N VAL A 195 20.49 -5.30 7.63
CA VAL A 195 20.59 -6.69 8.11
C VAL A 195 19.27 -7.45 8.05
N GLY A 196 18.15 -6.73 7.99
CA GLY A 196 16.82 -7.33 7.94
C GLY A 196 15.71 -6.30 7.70
N ILE A 197 14.48 -6.78 7.82
CA ILE A 197 13.24 -6.01 7.65
C ILE A 197 12.42 -6.08 8.93
N ILE A 198 11.81 -4.96 9.26
CA ILE A 198 10.78 -4.85 10.29
C ILE A 198 9.47 -4.56 9.57
N TYR A 199 8.52 -5.48 9.66
CA TYR A 199 7.16 -5.24 9.19
C TYR A 199 6.30 -4.75 10.34
N ASN A 200 5.64 -3.62 10.14
CA ASN A 200 4.52 -3.18 10.96
C ASN A 200 3.22 -3.47 10.19
N VAL A 201 2.48 -4.48 10.66
CA VAL A 201 1.20 -4.89 10.08
C VAL A 201 0.07 -4.30 10.91
N LEU A 202 -0.73 -3.43 10.30
CA LEU A 202 -1.91 -2.80 10.90
C LEU A 202 -3.17 -3.53 10.42
N LEU A 203 -3.89 -4.18 11.34
CA LEU A 203 -5.07 -4.98 10.99
C LEU A 203 -6.30 -4.08 10.84
N LYS A 204 -6.98 -4.17 9.70
CA LYS A 204 -8.25 -3.51 9.44
C LYS A 204 -9.37 -4.20 10.22
N SER A 205 -10.00 -3.44 11.12
CA SER A 205 -11.23 -3.87 11.79
C SER A 205 -12.32 -4.20 10.76
N ARG A 206 -13.10 -5.24 11.04
CA ARG A 206 -14.30 -5.62 10.29
C ARG A 206 -15.59 -5.04 10.89
N LEU A 207 -15.48 -4.26 11.97
CA LEU A 207 -16.61 -3.60 12.58
C LEU A 207 -17.26 -2.66 11.57
N LYS A 208 -18.59 -2.72 11.51
CA LYS A 208 -19.42 -1.80 10.74
C LYS A 208 -20.28 -1.02 11.72
N GLN A 209 -20.55 0.24 11.36
CA GLN A 209 -21.52 1.05 12.09
C GLN A 209 -22.90 0.41 11.92
N SER A 210 -23.61 0.22 13.03
CA SER A 210 -24.94 -0.40 12.97
C SER A 210 -25.93 0.56 12.31
N PRO A 211 -26.61 0.19 11.22
CA PRO A 211 -27.64 1.03 10.62
C PRO A 211 -28.94 1.07 11.46
N GLY A 212 -28.99 0.33 12.58
CA GLY A 212 -30.23 0.08 13.31
C GLY A 212 -31.13 -0.88 12.53
N GLU A 213 -32.41 -0.92 12.90
CA GLU A 213 -33.42 -1.68 12.15
C GLU A 213 -34.41 -0.75 11.45
N THR A 214 -34.90 -1.20 10.30
CA THR A 214 -36.04 -0.58 9.60
C THR A 214 -37.34 -0.78 10.38
N GLU A 215 -38.37 -0.01 10.05
CA GLU A 215 -39.68 -0.16 10.69
C GLU A 215 -40.29 -1.55 10.45
N GLN A 216 -40.14 -2.10 9.25
CA GLN A 216 -40.62 -3.44 8.91
C GLN A 216 -39.87 -4.55 9.68
N GLU A 217 -38.55 -4.43 9.81
CA GLU A 217 -37.74 -5.37 10.61
C GLU A 217 -38.12 -5.31 12.09
N TYR A 218 -38.35 -4.10 12.60
CA TYR A 218 -38.84 -3.89 13.97
C TYR A 218 -40.19 -4.57 14.18
N GLU A 219 -41.16 -4.34 13.30
CA GLU A 219 -42.50 -4.93 13.40
C GLU A 219 -42.47 -6.45 13.38
N ALA A 220 -41.69 -7.04 12.47
CA ALA A 220 -41.51 -8.49 12.37
C ALA A 220 -40.89 -9.06 13.66
N ARG A 221 -39.80 -8.45 14.16
CA ARG A 221 -39.14 -8.86 15.41
C ARG A 221 -40.04 -8.67 16.63
N HIS A 222 -40.81 -7.58 16.67
CA HIS A 222 -41.72 -7.29 17.76
C HIS A 222 -42.87 -8.32 17.81
N ALA A 223 -43.45 -8.67 16.65
CA ALA A 223 -44.48 -9.70 16.54
C ALA A 223 -43.96 -11.10 16.93
N GLU A 224 -42.74 -11.45 16.49
CA GLU A 224 -42.11 -12.72 16.87
C GLU A 224 -41.89 -12.83 18.40
N LEU A 225 -41.36 -11.76 19.02
CA LEU A 225 -41.15 -11.70 20.46
C LEU A 225 -42.47 -11.73 21.23
N ALA A 226 -43.52 -11.08 20.72
CA ALA A 226 -44.85 -11.12 21.30
C ALA A 226 -45.44 -12.54 21.25
N ALA A 227 -45.28 -13.26 20.12
CA ALA A 227 -45.77 -14.63 19.95
C ALA A 227 -45.05 -15.64 20.87
N LYS A 228 -43.76 -15.41 21.16
CA LYS A 228 -42.98 -16.24 22.10
C LYS A 228 -43.28 -15.94 23.58
N ASN A 229 -43.92 -14.81 23.88
CA ASN A 229 -44.27 -14.44 25.25
C ASN A 229 -45.66 -15.01 25.62
N LYS A 230 -45.77 -15.64 26.79
CA LYS A 230 -47.04 -16.16 27.32
C LYS A 230 -48.14 -15.09 27.46
N SER A 231 -47.76 -13.81 27.57
CA SER A 231 -48.69 -12.68 27.65
C SER A 231 -49.11 -12.11 26.29
N GLY A 232 -48.52 -12.59 25.18
CA GLY A 232 -48.76 -12.06 23.84
C GLY A 232 -48.26 -10.63 23.61
N LYS A 233 -47.45 -10.07 24.53
CA LYS A 233 -46.94 -8.70 24.47
C LYS A 233 -45.42 -8.67 24.45
N SER A 234 -44.86 -7.76 23.67
CA SER A 234 -43.43 -7.42 23.67
C SER A 234 -43.24 -6.00 24.21
N THR A 235 -42.17 -5.78 24.96
CA THR A 235 -41.71 -4.45 25.41
C THR A 235 -40.46 -3.99 24.64
N ALA A 236 -40.06 -4.76 23.62
CA ALA A 236 -38.86 -4.48 22.87
C ALA A 236 -39.02 -3.16 22.09
N LYS A 237 -38.08 -2.24 22.26
CA LYS A 237 -38.05 -0.99 21.51
C LYS A 237 -37.34 -1.16 20.18
N ARG A 238 -37.57 -0.21 19.28
CA ARG A 238 -36.84 -0.14 18.01
C ARG A 238 -35.35 0.09 18.26
N GLN A 239 -34.50 -0.64 17.56
CA GLN A 239 -33.05 -0.47 17.54
C GLN A 239 -32.70 0.69 16.61
N MET A 240 -32.24 1.79 17.20
CA MET A 240 -31.84 2.98 16.45
C MET A 240 -30.46 2.80 15.82
N PRO A 241 -30.13 3.56 14.76
CA PRO A 241 -28.78 3.59 14.22
C PRO A 241 -27.75 3.97 15.29
N GLU A 242 -26.60 3.32 15.27
CA GLU A 242 -25.46 3.61 16.16
C GLU A 242 -24.90 5.01 15.83
N THR A 243 -24.69 5.84 16.85
CA THR A 243 -24.13 7.18 16.61
C THR A 243 -22.66 7.09 16.20
N ASN A 244 -22.15 8.16 15.59
CA ASN A 244 -20.74 8.23 15.22
C ASN A 244 -19.82 8.07 16.45
N GLU A 245 -20.19 8.68 17.58
CA GLU A 245 -19.43 8.62 18.82
C GLU A 245 -19.40 7.20 19.42
N GLU A 246 -20.54 6.50 19.40
CA GLU A 246 -20.63 5.11 19.84
C GLU A 246 -19.76 4.18 18.98
N PHE A 247 -19.84 4.35 17.65
CA PHE A 247 -19.05 3.57 16.70
C PHE A 247 -17.55 3.84 16.84
N GLN A 248 -17.16 5.11 16.98
CA GLN A 248 -15.77 5.50 17.26
C GLN A 248 -15.26 4.90 18.57
N GLY A 249 -16.09 4.89 19.63
CA GLY A 249 -15.74 4.24 20.90
C GLY A 249 -15.48 2.75 20.75
N ARG A 250 -16.32 2.05 19.98
CA ARG A 250 -16.14 0.62 19.66
C ARG A 250 -14.88 0.35 18.84
N LEU A 251 -14.60 1.19 17.84
CA LEU A 251 -13.35 1.09 17.06
C LEU A 251 -12.13 1.33 17.95
N ALA A 252 -12.15 2.36 18.81
CA ALA A 252 -11.05 2.65 19.73
C ALA A 252 -10.80 1.48 20.70
N ALA A 253 -11.86 0.91 21.28
CA ALA A 253 -11.77 -0.28 22.13
C ALA A 253 -11.28 -1.54 21.38
N TRP A 254 -11.48 -1.60 20.06
CA TRP A 254 -10.96 -2.69 19.24
C TRP A 254 -9.46 -2.51 18.96
N TYR A 255 -9.02 -1.29 18.62
CA TYR A 255 -7.61 -0.97 18.36
C TYR A 255 -6.76 -0.80 19.63
N SER A 256 -7.36 -0.75 20.82
CA SER A 256 -6.59 -0.83 22.07
C SER A 256 -6.05 -2.24 22.33
N LYS A 257 -6.54 -3.26 21.62
CA LYS A 257 -6.11 -4.63 21.81
C LYS A 257 -4.77 -4.90 21.12
N PRO A 258 -3.79 -5.56 21.77
CA PRO A 258 -2.47 -5.78 21.20
C PRO A 258 -2.49 -6.50 19.84
N GLU A 259 -3.43 -7.41 19.60
CA GLU A 259 -3.55 -8.18 18.36
C GLU A 259 -3.96 -7.34 17.12
N SER A 260 -4.37 -6.09 17.31
CA SER A 260 -4.69 -5.18 16.21
C SER A 260 -3.45 -4.69 15.45
N PHE A 261 -2.25 -4.84 16.03
CA PHE A 261 -0.98 -4.50 15.43
C PHE A 261 0.03 -5.63 15.63
N HIS A 262 0.62 -6.09 14.53
CA HIS A 262 1.66 -7.12 14.55
C HIS A 262 2.98 -6.55 14.06
N ARG A 263 4.09 -6.82 14.76
CA ARG A 263 5.44 -6.47 14.33
C ARG A 263 6.22 -7.74 14.07
N GLU A 264 6.66 -7.92 12.83
CA GLU A 264 7.43 -9.10 12.40
C GLU A 264 8.86 -8.69 12.03
N PHE A 265 9.84 -9.51 12.42
CA PHE A 265 11.25 -9.29 12.11
C PHE A 265 11.74 -10.38 11.17
N ILE A 266 12.29 -9.98 10.02
CA ILE A 266 12.81 -10.92 9.02
C ILE A 266 14.27 -10.59 8.76
N TYR A 267 15.17 -11.54 9.00
CA TYR A 267 16.58 -11.40 8.67
C TYR A 267 16.82 -11.79 7.21
N LEU A 268 17.72 -11.08 6.54
CA LEU A 268 18.07 -11.37 5.15
C LEU A 268 19.29 -12.27 5.08
N SER A 269 19.17 -13.40 4.39
CA SER A 269 20.31 -14.21 3.99
C SER A 269 20.91 -13.69 2.69
N GLU A 270 22.23 -13.84 2.53
CA GLU A 270 22.94 -13.48 1.29
C GLU A 270 22.45 -14.29 0.09
N GLU A 271 22.13 -15.57 0.29
CA GLU A 271 21.57 -16.45 -0.75
C GLU A 271 20.26 -15.89 -1.33
N ARG A 272 19.38 -15.36 -0.47
CA ARG A 272 18.12 -14.76 -0.91
C ARG A 272 18.36 -13.52 -1.75
N LEU A 273 19.35 -12.69 -1.38
CA LEU A 273 19.68 -11.49 -2.16
C LEU A 273 20.23 -11.87 -3.54
N ALA A 274 21.09 -12.88 -3.63
CA ALA A 274 21.64 -13.37 -4.90
C ALA A 274 20.54 -13.86 -5.85
N MET A 275 19.61 -14.71 -5.37
CA MET A 275 18.50 -15.23 -6.20
C MET A 275 17.64 -14.10 -6.79
N LEU A 276 17.48 -12.99 -6.08
CA LEU A 276 16.70 -11.85 -6.55
C LEU A 276 17.40 -11.08 -7.67
N GLN A 277 18.73 -11.01 -7.65
CA GLN A 277 19.48 -10.40 -8.75
C GLN A 277 19.31 -11.19 -10.04
N ASP A 278 19.35 -12.53 -9.94
CA ASP A 278 19.10 -13.42 -11.08
C ASP A 278 17.68 -13.22 -11.63
N GLU A 279 16.66 -13.22 -10.76
CA GLU A 279 15.27 -13.03 -11.18
C GLU A 279 15.08 -11.67 -11.88
N VAL A 280 15.61 -10.59 -11.28
CA VAL A 280 15.52 -9.25 -11.88
C VAL A 280 16.22 -9.20 -13.23
N TRP A 281 17.42 -9.77 -13.35
CA TRP A 281 18.14 -9.82 -14.61
C TRP A 281 17.35 -10.58 -15.68
N GLU A 282 16.85 -11.78 -15.38
CA GLU A 282 16.08 -12.59 -16.32
C GLU A 282 14.80 -11.90 -16.78
N ILE A 283 14.08 -11.23 -15.87
CA ILE A 283 12.91 -10.42 -16.23
C ILE A 283 13.28 -9.32 -17.22
N THR A 284 14.43 -8.64 -17.02
CA THR A 284 14.87 -7.62 -17.99
C THR A 284 15.20 -8.20 -19.36
N GLN A 285 15.75 -9.42 -19.44
CA GLN A 285 16.02 -10.08 -20.72
C GLN A 285 14.72 -10.43 -21.45
N GLN A 286 13.73 -10.98 -20.72
CA GLN A 286 12.40 -11.26 -21.27
C GLN A 286 11.71 -9.97 -21.77
N TYR A 287 11.84 -8.87 -21.03
CA TYR A 287 11.35 -7.57 -21.47
C TYR A 287 12.00 -7.12 -22.78
N LEU A 288 13.34 -7.21 -22.87
CA LEU A 288 14.07 -6.78 -24.06
C LEU A 288 13.66 -7.60 -25.30
N ASP A 289 13.45 -8.89 -25.13
CA ASP A 289 12.95 -9.77 -26.18
C ASP A 289 11.50 -9.42 -26.61
N ALA A 290 10.61 -9.22 -25.64
CA ALA A 290 9.23 -8.79 -25.91
C ALA A 290 9.18 -7.45 -26.66
N ARG A 291 10.01 -6.49 -26.26
CA ARG A 291 10.17 -5.19 -26.91
C ARG A 291 10.72 -5.34 -28.33
N ARG A 292 11.79 -6.11 -28.52
CA ARG A 292 12.43 -6.33 -29.84
C ARG A 292 11.46 -6.96 -30.84
N ARG A 293 10.67 -7.93 -30.40
CA ARG A 293 9.71 -8.65 -31.28
C ARG A 293 8.35 -7.95 -31.37
N GLY A 294 8.09 -6.93 -30.56
CA GLY A 294 6.77 -6.31 -30.41
C GLY A 294 5.69 -7.29 -29.91
N LYS A 295 6.08 -8.34 -29.19
CA LYS A 295 5.18 -9.41 -28.73
C LYS A 295 4.97 -9.30 -27.22
N TRP A 296 3.85 -8.70 -26.85
CA TRP A 296 3.42 -8.53 -25.46
C TRP A 296 2.34 -9.54 -25.11
N LEU A 297 2.74 -10.61 -24.42
CA LEU A 297 1.86 -11.72 -24.07
C LEU A 297 0.77 -11.29 -23.09
N LEU A 298 -0.42 -11.85 -23.30
CA LEU A 298 -1.54 -11.76 -22.38
C LEU A 298 -1.44 -12.93 -21.40
N ASN A 299 -1.72 -12.66 -20.13
CA ASN A 299 -1.95 -13.71 -19.13
C ASN A 299 -3.40 -13.66 -18.68
N THR A 300 -4.24 -14.53 -19.22
CA THR A 300 -5.68 -14.56 -18.93
C THR A 300 -5.97 -14.98 -17.48
N SER A 301 -5.08 -15.75 -16.83
CA SER A 301 -5.21 -16.08 -15.41
C SER A 301 -5.08 -14.84 -14.52
N SER A 302 -4.28 -13.85 -14.94
CA SER A 302 -4.12 -12.59 -14.20
C SER A 302 -5.29 -11.62 -14.39
N CYS A 303 -6.17 -11.83 -15.37
CA CYS A 303 -7.27 -10.91 -15.70
C CYS A 303 -8.31 -10.75 -14.58
N PHE A 304 -8.44 -11.74 -13.69
CA PHE A 304 -9.43 -11.74 -12.59
C PHE A 304 -8.76 -11.96 -11.22
N SER A 305 -7.50 -11.55 -11.10
CA SER A 305 -6.74 -11.65 -9.85
C SER A 305 -7.49 -10.95 -8.71
N TYR A 306 -7.48 -11.55 -7.51
CA TYR A 306 -8.15 -11.01 -6.33
C TYR A 306 -9.67 -10.78 -6.49
N GLN A 307 -10.32 -11.57 -7.36
CA GLN A 307 -11.75 -11.44 -7.67
C GLN A 307 -12.12 -10.05 -8.23
N ARG A 308 -11.15 -9.35 -8.81
CA ARG A 308 -11.35 -8.05 -9.45
C ARG A 308 -10.93 -8.14 -10.92
N PRO A 309 -11.72 -7.60 -11.86
CA PRO A 309 -11.30 -7.52 -13.25
C PRO A 309 -10.08 -6.60 -13.38
N CYS A 310 -9.15 -6.97 -14.25
CA CYS A 310 -8.03 -6.12 -14.62
C CYS A 310 -8.53 -4.78 -15.16
N GLU A 311 -7.88 -3.69 -14.76
CA GLU A 311 -8.22 -2.32 -15.19
C GLU A 311 -8.11 -2.10 -16.72
N TYR A 312 -7.41 -2.99 -17.43
CA TYR A 312 -7.29 -2.98 -18.90
C TYR A 312 -8.16 -4.03 -19.59
N LEU A 313 -9.05 -4.72 -18.86
CA LEU A 313 -9.87 -5.81 -19.42
C LEU A 313 -10.72 -5.32 -20.59
N SER A 314 -11.44 -4.20 -20.43
CA SER A 314 -12.26 -3.60 -21.49
C SER A 314 -11.44 -3.24 -22.73
N TYR A 315 -10.24 -2.68 -22.53
CA TYR A 315 -9.35 -2.35 -23.63
C TYR A 315 -8.87 -3.60 -24.38
N CYS A 316 -8.47 -4.65 -23.65
CA CYS A 316 -8.04 -5.92 -24.23
C CYS A 316 -9.18 -6.63 -24.99
N GLN A 317 -10.39 -6.68 -24.43
CA GLN A 317 -11.57 -7.32 -25.03
C GLN A 317 -12.03 -6.61 -26.31
N SER A 318 -11.86 -5.29 -26.39
CA SER A 318 -12.19 -4.51 -27.59
C SER A 318 -11.24 -4.73 -28.78
N GLY A 319 -10.22 -5.57 -28.63
CA GLY A 319 -9.15 -5.71 -29.64
C GLY A 319 -8.27 -4.46 -29.73
N PHE A 320 -8.07 -3.76 -28.61
CA PHE A 320 -7.28 -2.53 -28.51
C PHE A 320 -7.87 -1.36 -29.31
N ASN A 321 -9.20 -1.22 -29.31
CA ASN A 321 -9.88 -0.14 -30.01
C ASN A 321 -9.46 1.25 -29.46
N PRO A 322 -8.95 2.17 -30.29
CA PRO A 322 -8.55 3.52 -29.86
C PRO A 322 -9.64 4.29 -29.12
N ASN A 323 -10.91 4.13 -29.53
CA ASN A 323 -12.03 4.79 -28.87
C ASN A 323 -12.17 4.35 -27.40
N VAL A 324 -11.86 3.09 -27.08
CA VAL A 324 -11.88 2.61 -25.68
C VAL A 324 -10.73 3.23 -24.88
N ALA A 325 -9.54 3.35 -25.49
CA ALA A 325 -8.40 4.01 -24.88
C ALA A 325 -8.71 5.49 -24.56
N GLU A 326 -9.22 6.23 -25.53
CA GLU A 326 -9.49 7.67 -25.41
C GLU A 326 -10.58 8.01 -24.38
N ASN A 327 -11.63 7.18 -24.31
CA ASN A 327 -12.76 7.42 -23.41
C ASN A 327 -12.52 6.93 -21.98
N LEU A 328 -11.81 5.82 -21.79
CA LEU A 328 -11.64 5.19 -20.48
C LEU A 328 -10.28 5.43 -19.84
N TYR A 329 -9.30 5.97 -20.57
CA TYR A 329 -7.93 6.14 -20.07
C TYR A 329 -7.41 7.55 -20.38
N GLU A 330 -6.41 7.96 -19.60
CA GLU A 330 -5.64 9.17 -19.75
C GLU A 330 -4.15 8.81 -19.91
N ILE A 331 -3.39 9.72 -20.53
CA ILE A 331 -1.94 9.54 -20.71
C ILE A 331 -1.24 10.18 -19.51
N THR A 332 -0.61 9.34 -18.69
CA THR A 332 0.09 9.79 -17.48
C THR A 332 1.46 9.14 -17.41
N PRO A 333 2.53 9.90 -17.11
CA PRO A 333 3.86 9.33 -16.92
C PRO A 333 3.85 8.13 -15.97
N PRO A 334 4.71 7.12 -16.20
CA PRO A 334 4.88 6.03 -15.26
C PRO A 334 5.63 6.53 -14.00
N HIS A 335 5.62 5.71 -12.95
CA HIS A 335 6.42 5.90 -11.74
C HIS A 335 6.11 7.16 -10.92
N GLU A 336 4.84 7.56 -10.85
CA GLU A 336 4.38 8.69 -10.01
C GLU A 336 4.84 8.52 -8.55
N GLU A 337 4.95 7.27 -8.07
CA GLU A 337 5.42 6.92 -6.73
C GLU A 337 6.86 7.36 -6.39
N LEU A 338 7.69 7.64 -7.41
CA LEU A 338 9.06 8.10 -7.25
C LEU A 338 9.18 9.63 -7.25
N THR A 339 8.10 10.33 -7.58
CA THR A 339 8.07 11.79 -7.54
C THR A 339 8.08 12.19 -6.07
N SER A 340 9.16 12.85 -5.62
CA SER A 340 9.18 13.47 -4.31
C SER A 340 8.10 14.54 -4.29
N ILE A 341 7.08 14.36 -3.45
CA ILE A 341 6.24 15.49 -3.06
C ILE A 341 7.18 16.37 -2.25
N ASP A 342 7.66 17.47 -2.84
CA ASP A 342 8.37 18.49 -2.08
C ASP A 342 7.49 18.86 -0.88
N SER A 343 7.98 18.58 0.32
CA SER A 343 7.26 18.68 1.59
C SER A 343 6.93 20.12 2.01
N ASP A 344 6.92 21.07 1.07
CA ASP A 344 6.70 22.50 1.32
C ASP A 344 5.58 23.11 0.46
N SER A 345 4.84 22.32 -0.34
CA SER A 345 3.65 22.82 -1.03
C SER A 345 2.38 22.20 -0.44
N PRO A 346 1.42 23.00 0.07
CA PRO A 346 0.12 22.48 0.43
C PRO A 346 -0.52 21.88 -0.82
N VAL A 347 -0.94 20.62 -0.70
CA VAL A 347 -1.82 19.98 -1.68
C VAL A 347 -3.14 20.75 -1.62
N PHE A 348 -3.38 21.60 -2.62
CA PHE A 348 -4.59 22.41 -2.76
C PHE A 348 -5.78 21.57 -3.21
#